data_AF-A0A1S1HMD2-F1
#
_entry.id   AF-A0A1S1HMD2-F1
#
_cell.length_a   1.000
_cell.length_b   1.000
_cell.length_c   1.000
_cell.angle_alpha   90.00
_cell.angle_beta   90.00
_cell.angle_gamma   90.00
#
_symmetry.space_group_name_H-M   'P 1'
#
loop_
_entity.id
_entity.type
_entity.pdbx_description
1 polymer ?
#
loop_
_entity_poly.entity_id
_entity_poly.type
_entity_poly.pdbx_seq_one_letter_code
_entity_poly.pdbx_strand_id
1 'polypeptide(L)'
;MINNKLPCWLKYINDNRSITELSIPGTHDAMTALCDSAYYKTQHLSLIDQLNIGVRFFDLRITRDLVAAHREWVSDISAQVIFEQLQQFLAQNPSEFVLVRIQNANEKKDDFEQYKSAIQTFIADYLDNLYLPKLNDNGDIYVWPTLGEVRGKIIAIECAAPIWQVSLLGDLTWAYNWHENNNIVLQDNWNGPEIEEKIQDIDALLLPMPHYSHKLVLNHISATNGKLGDPREYADILNPILANKLTMLQQSAGKGVFIYDFIDKDLAIKTIQTNVFDYC
;
A
#
# COMPACT_ATOMS: atom_id res chain seq x y z
N MET A 1 1.09 -25.09 2.80
CA MET A 1 2.05 -24.77 3.87
C MET A 1 2.11 -23.27 4.25
N ILE A 2 1.48 -22.34 3.51
CA ILE A 2 1.48 -20.89 3.82
C ILE A 2 0.43 -20.45 4.87
N ASN A 3 -0.68 -21.18 5.04
CA ASN A 3 -1.84 -20.73 5.83
C ASN A 3 -1.57 -20.46 7.33
N ASN A 4 -0.49 -20.99 7.91
CA ASN A 4 -0.06 -20.74 9.30
C ASN A 4 1.17 -19.81 9.41
N LYS A 5 1.57 -19.16 8.31
CA LYS A 5 2.81 -18.36 8.20
C LYS A 5 2.57 -16.97 7.58
N LEU A 6 1.32 -16.51 7.51
CA LEU A 6 0.94 -15.24 6.88
C LEU A 6 1.58 -14.00 7.54
N PRO A 7 1.74 -13.92 8.88
CA PRO A 7 2.46 -12.80 9.48
C PRO A 7 3.96 -12.72 9.09
N CYS A 8 4.54 -13.78 8.52
CA CYS A 8 5.96 -13.83 8.19
C CYS A 8 6.24 -14.45 6.80
N TRP A 9 5.39 -14.16 5.81
CA TRP A 9 5.44 -14.81 4.50
C TRP A 9 6.67 -14.39 3.68
N LEU A 10 7.22 -13.18 3.89
CA LEU A 10 8.43 -12.70 3.20
C LEU A 10 9.71 -13.40 3.68
N LYS A 11 9.65 -14.16 4.78
CA LYS A 11 10.77 -15.00 5.25
C LYS A 11 11.21 -16.04 4.21
N TYR A 12 10.30 -16.44 3.31
CA TYR A 12 10.52 -17.52 2.34
C TYR A 12 10.86 -17.01 0.93
N ILE A 13 11.31 -15.76 0.82
CA ILE A 13 11.73 -15.14 -0.43
C ILE A 13 13.15 -14.61 -0.24
N ASN A 14 14.00 -14.83 -1.24
CA ASN A 14 15.40 -14.43 -1.24
C ASN A 14 15.60 -12.92 -1.07
N ASP A 15 16.59 -12.53 -0.28
CA ASP A 15 16.94 -11.14 0.01
C ASP A 15 17.27 -10.32 -1.25
N ASN A 16 17.79 -10.96 -2.30
CA ASN A 16 18.16 -10.30 -3.56
C ASN A 16 16.96 -9.95 -4.44
N ARG A 17 15.75 -10.42 -4.11
CA ARG A 17 14.55 -10.10 -4.89
C ARG A 17 14.19 -8.62 -4.69
N SER A 18 13.95 -7.90 -5.79
CA SER A 18 13.46 -6.52 -5.71
C SER A 18 12.05 -6.50 -5.15
N ILE A 19 11.69 -5.47 -4.37
CA ILE A 19 10.30 -5.33 -3.90
C ILE A 19 9.30 -5.14 -5.06
N THR A 20 9.78 -4.64 -6.21
CA THR A 20 8.97 -4.51 -7.43
C THR A 20 8.62 -5.84 -8.08
N GLU A 21 9.29 -6.92 -7.69
CA GLU A 21 9.05 -8.28 -8.19
C GLU A 21 8.08 -9.07 -7.29
N LEU A 22 7.61 -8.46 -6.20
CA LEU A 22 6.67 -9.07 -5.29
C LEU A 22 5.23 -8.87 -5.77
N SER A 23 4.37 -9.80 -5.38
CA SER A 23 2.92 -9.62 -5.37
C SER A 23 2.48 -9.37 -3.94
N ILE A 24 2.05 -8.15 -3.65
CA ILE A 24 1.81 -7.67 -2.30
C ILE A 24 0.30 -7.40 -2.13
N PRO A 25 -0.38 -8.06 -1.18
CA PRO A 25 -1.72 -7.64 -0.80
C PRO A 25 -1.65 -6.30 -0.06
N GLY A 26 -2.49 -5.37 -0.47
CA GLY A 26 -2.61 -4.02 0.05
C GLY A 26 -4.06 -3.62 0.30
N THR A 27 -4.26 -2.57 1.08
CA THR A 27 -5.59 -2.07 1.44
C THR A 27 -5.73 -0.58 1.15
N HIS A 28 -6.81 -0.23 0.45
CA HIS A 28 -7.23 1.15 0.21
C HIS A 28 -7.93 1.70 1.46
N ASP A 29 -7.61 2.95 1.84
CA ASP A 29 -8.09 3.61 3.05
C ASP A 29 -8.07 2.70 4.28
N ALA A 30 -6.88 2.22 4.64
CA ALA A 30 -6.66 1.07 5.52
C ALA A 30 -7.30 1.23 6.92
N MET A 31 -7.55 2.47 7.37
CA MET A 31 -7.99 2.80 8.72
C MET A 31 -9.51 3.01 8.86
N THR A 32 -10.32 2.56 7.91
CA THR A 32 -11.78 2.78 7.92
C THR A 32 -12.59 1.67 8.60
N ALA A 33 -11.96 0.68 9.25
CA ALA A 33 -12.64 -0.46 9.86
C ALA A 33 -13.73 -0.10 10.89
N LEU A 34 -13.49 0.99 11.64
CA LEU A 34 -14.43 1.54 12.63
C LEU A 34 -15.44 2.52 12.03
N CYS A 35 -15.38 2.81 10.73
CA CYS A 35 -16.35 3.68 10.08
C CYS A 35 -17.70 2.96 9.93
N ASP A 36 -18.78 3.62 10.31
CA ASP A 36 -20.15 3.11 10.17
C ASP A 36 -20.83 3.52 8.85
N SER A 37 -20.26 4.49 8.14
CA SER A 37 -20.77 4.94 6.84
C SER A 37 -20.42 3.92 5.77
N ALA A 38 -21.42 3.29 5.15
CA ALA A 38 -21.21 2.37 4.02
C ALA A 38 -20.42 3.00 2.87
N TYR A 39 -20.60 4.31 2.64
CA TYR A 39 -19.94 5.04 1.57
C TYR A 39 -18.45 5.34 1.86
N TYR A 40 -18.08 5.50 3.12
CA TYR A 40 -16.69 5.79 3.53
C TYR A 40 -15.94 4.55 4.03
N LYS A 41 -16.65 3.49 4.39
CA LYS A 41 -16.03 2.25 4.86
C LYS A 41 -15.46 1.47 3.68
N THR A 42 -14.18 1.13 3.77
CA THR A 42 -13.47 0.33 2.77
C THR A 42 -12.87 -0.92 3.39
N GLN A 43 -12.69 -0.97 4.71
CA GLN A 43 -12.14 -2.11 5.42
C GLN A 43 -13.07 -2.59 6.52
N HIS A 44 -12.94 -3.86 6.88
CA HIS A 44 -13.63 -4.46 8.04
C HIS A 44 -12.65 -5.04 9.08
N LEU A 45 -11.36 -5.07 8.76
CA LEU A 45 -10.29 -5.59 9.59
C LEU A 45 -9.51 -4.44 10.24
N SER A 46 -9.14 -4.58 11.50
CA SER A 46 -8.19 -3.65 12.14
C SER A 46 -6.82 -3.71 11.43
N LEU A 47 -5.96 -2.71 11.66
CA LEU A 47 -4.60 -2.72 11.09
C LEU A 47 -3.82 -3.99 11.46
N ILE A 48 -3.92 -4.43 12.72
CA ILE A 48 -3.29 -5.68 13.19
C ILE A 48 -3.87 -6.91 12.49
N ASP A 49 -5.19 -6.96 12.27
CA ASP A 49 -5.80 -8.08 11.56
C ASP A 49 -5.38 -8.12 10.08
N GLN A 50 -5.29 -6.96 9.42
CA GLN A 50 -4.76 -6.84 8.05
C GLN A 50 -3.31 -7.36 7.98
N LEU A 51 -2.45 -6.93 8.90
CA LEU A 51 -1.06 -7.42 9.00
C LEU A 51 -1.01 -8.95 9.20
N ASN A 52 -1.88 -9.49 10.06
CA ASN A 52 -1.93 -10.91 10.40
C ASN A 52 -2.40 -11.80 9.25
N ILE A 53 -3.25 -11.29 8.35
CA ILE A 53 -3.63 -12.01 7.13
C ILE A 53 -2.61 -11.85 5.99
N GLY A 54 -1.57 -11.01 6.18
CA GLY A 54 -0.43 -10.89 5.28
C GLY A 54 -0.36 -9.61 4.46
N VAL A 55 -1.25 -8.62 4.71
CA VAL A 55 -1.20 -7.30 4.07
C VAL A 55 0.14 -6.61 4.39
N ARG A 56 0.79 -6.04 3.36
CA ARG A 56 2.05 -5.29 3.50
C ARG A 56 2.04 -3.93 2.79
N PHE A 57 0.91 -3.50 2.23
CA PHE A 57 0.73 -2.15 1.73
C PHE A 57 -0.50 -1.51 2.37
N PHE A 58 -0.35 -0.30 2.90
CA PHE A 58 -1.42 0.43 3.57
C PHE A 58 -1.55 1.83 2.98
N ASP A 59 -2.74 2.17 2.51
CA ASP A 59 -3.11 3.54 2.19
C ASP A 59 -3.60 4.26 3.44
N LEU A 60 -2.80 5.20 3.93
CA LEU A 60 -3.03 5.98 5.14
C LEU A 60 -3.36 7.42 4.78
N ARG A 61 -4.63 7.78 4.94
CA ARG A 61 -5.09 9.17 4.86
C ARG A 61 -5.07 9.80 6.25
N ILE A 62 -4.19 10.77 6.45
CA ILE A 62 -3.91 11.40 7.74
C ILE A 62 -4.25 12.89 7.66
N THR A 63 -4.92 13.42 8.67
CA THR A 63 -5.23 14.86 8.77
C THR A 63 -4.00 15.63 9.27
N ARG A 64 -4.03 16.97 9.16
CA ARG A 64 -3.01 17.82 9.79
C ARG A 64 -2.89 17.65 11.31
N ASP A 65 -3.94 17.13 11.97
CA ASP A 65 -3.97 16.87 13.41
C ASP A 65 -3.47 15.45 13.74
N LEU A 66 -2.85 14.78 12.76
CA LEU A 66 -2.21 13.46 12.87
C LEU A 66 -3.18 12.35 13.29
N VAL A 67 -4.42 12.41 12.83
CA VAL A 67 -5.41 11.32 12.96
C VAL A 67 -5.84 10.81 11.60
N ALA A 68 -6.15 9.51 11.52
CA ALA A 68 -6.67 8.92 10.30
C ALA A 68 -8.06 9.45 9.96
N ALA A 69 -8.34 9.62 8.67
CA ALA A 69 -9.63 10.08 8.18
C ALA A 69 -9.87 9.59 6.75
N HIS A 70 -11.13 9.54 6.32
CA HIS A 70 -11.49 9.29 4.94
C HIS A 70 -12.69 10.18 4.59
N ARG A 71 -12.46 11.11 3.64
CA ARG A 71 -13.41 12.17 3.29
C ARG A 71 -13.84 12.96 4.54
N GLU A 72 -15.13 13.08 4.80
CA GLU A 72 -15.67 13.78 5.96
C GLU A 72 -15.60 12.97 7.26
N TRP A 73 -15.32 11.67 7.20
CA TRP A 73 -15.19 10.83 8.39
C TRP A 73 -13.79 10.93 8.97
N VAL A 74 -13.72 11.22 10.28
CA VAL A 74 -12.47 11.29 11.05
C VAL A 74 -12.48 10.15 12.07
N SER A 75 -11.39 9.39 12.13
CA SER A 75 -11.18 8.33 13.10
C SER A 75 -10.58 8.88 14.39
N ASP A 76 -10.78 8.17 15.50
CA ASP A 76 -10.05 8.42 16.76
C ASP A 76 -8.65 7.77 16.79
N ILE A 77 -8.17 7.21 15.66
CA ILE A 77 -6.88 6.51 15.60
C ILE A 77 -5.82 7.51 15.13
N SER A 78 -4.82 7.77 15.98
CA SER A 78 -3.70 8.66 15.65
C SER A 78 -2.65 7.99 14.78
N ALA A 79 -1.90 8.78 14.03
CA ALA A 79 -0.72 8.35 13.27
C ALA A 79 0.32 7.68 14.19
N GLN A 80 0.47 8.17 15.42
CA GLN A 80 1.32 7.54 16.43
C GLN A 80 0.91 6.08 16.70
N VAL A 81 -0.37 5.83 16.99
CA VAL A 81 -0.87 4.46 17.25
C VAL A 81 -0.65 3.57 16.03
N ILE A 82 -0.87 4.10 14.82
CA ILE A 82 -0.64 3.36 13.56
C ILE A 82 0.82 2.95 13.44
N PHE A 83 1.76 3.89 13.57
CA PHE A 83 3.18 3.61 13.39
C PHE A 83 3.73 2.72 14.52
N GLU A 84 3.28 2.89 15.77
CA GLU A 84 3.64 2.00 16.89
C GLU A 84 3.21 0.55 16.60
N GLN A 85 2.00 0.33 16.05
CA GLN A 85 1.54 -1.00 15.65
C GLN A 85 2.37 -1.59 14.51
N LEU A 86 2.72 -0.79 13.49
CA LEU A 86 3.60 -1.23 12.40
C LEU A 86 4.99 -1.61 12.93
N GLN A 87 5.59 -0.80 13.80
CA GLN A 87 6.88 -1.09 14.42
C GLN A 87 6.83 -2.37 15.27
N GLN A 88 5.80 -2.52 16.12
CA GLN A 88 5.64 -3.71 16.94
C GLN A 88 5.53 -4.98 16.08
N PHE A 89 4.76 -4.91 14.99
CA PHE A 89 4.63 -6.01 14.04
C PHE A 89 5.97 -6.37 13.38
N LEU A 90 6.72 -5.37 12.90
CA LEU A 90 8.03 -5.57 12.26
C LEU A 90 9.08 -6.09 13.25
N ALA A 91 9.04 -5.66 14.52
CA ALA A 91 9.91 -6.19 15.56
C ALA A 91 9.62 -7.68 15.86
N GLN A 92 8.34 -8.08 15.81
CA GLN A 92 7.93 -9.49 15.99
C GLN A 92 8.19 -10.34 14.74
N ASN A 93 8.18 -9.72 13.55
CA ASN A 93 8.35 -10.37 12.26
C ASN A 93 9.45 -9.66 11.45
N PRO A 94 10.73 -9.75 11.86
CA PRO A 94 11.82 -8.97 11.26
C PRO A 94 12.13 -9.34 9.81
N SER A 95 11.56 -10.44 9.29
CA SER A 95 11.62 -10.77 7.87
C SER A 95 10.77 -9.85 7.00
N GLU A 96 9.76 -9.18 7.57
CA GLU A 96 8.78 -8.43 6.81
C GLU A 96 9.24 -6.98 6.60
N PHE A 97 8.59 -6.30 5.67
CA PHE A 97 8.61 -4.84 5.54
C PHE A 97 7.19 -4.39 5.25
N VAL A 98 6.88 -3.11 5.43
CA VAL A 98 5.58 -2.56 5.00
C VAL A 98 5.77 -1.34 4.11
N LEU A 99 4.92 -1.21 3.11
CA LEU A 99 4.76 0.00 2.30
C LEU A 99 3.59 0.80 2.88
N VAL A 100 3.81 2.08 3.11
CA VAL A 100 2.75 3.00 3.54
C VAL A 100 2.65 4.13 2.53
N ARG A 101 1.49 4.25 1.88
CA ARG A 101 1.13 5.49 1.19
C ARG A 101 0.58 6.43 2.25
N ILE A 102 1.10 7.64 2.32
CA ILE A 102 0.62 8.68 3.22
C ILE A 102 0.03 9.80 2.37
N GLN A 103 -1.17 10.25 2.73
CA GLN A 103 -1.86 11.32 2.03
C GLN A 103 -2.56 12.24 3.03
N ASN A 104 -2.53 13.56 2.76
CA ASN A 104 -3.39 14.50 3.46
C ASN A 104 -4.87 14.16 3.23
N ALA A 105 -5.59 13.85 4.30
CA ALA A 105 -7.01 13.50 4.26
C ALA A 105 -7.94 14.70 3.96
N ASN A 106 -7.45 15.93 4.03
CA ASN A 106 -8.25 17.12 3.72
C ASN A 106 -8.53 17.22 2.21
N GLU A 107 -9.74 16.83 1.82
CA GLU A 107 -10.21 16.88 0.42
C GLU A 107 -10.21 18.30 -0.17
N LYS A 108 -10.33 19.35 0.66
CA LYS A 108 -10.26 20.74 0.19
C LYS A 108 -8.85 21.19 -0.17
N LYS A 109 -7.82 20.49 0.34
CA LYS A 109 -6.41 20.76 0.04
C LYS A 109 -5.98 22.20 0.36
N ASP A 110 -6.61 22.83 1.35
CA ASP A 110 -6.39 24.22 1.77
C ASP A 110 -5.53 24.34 3.06
N ASP A 111 -5.00 23.23 3.57
CA ASP A 111 -4.18 23.15 4.79
C ASP A 111 -2.81 22.49 4.59
N PHE A 112 -2.28 22.49 3.36
CA PHE A 112 -1.04 21.79 3.02
C PHE A 112 0.16 22.18 3.88
N GLU A 113 0.32 23.47 4.22
CA GLU A 113 1.44 23.92 5.05
C GLU A 113 1.34 23.40 6.48
N GLN A 114 0.14 23.38 7.05
CA GLN A 114 -0.11 22.84 8.39
C GLN A 114 0.08 21.33 8.39
N TYR A 115 -0.48 20.63 7.40
CA TYR A 115 -0.28 19.20 7.24
C TYR A 115 1.20 18.86 7.07
N LYS A 116 1.91 19.58 6.19
CA LYS A 116 3.36 19.42 5.95
C LYS A 116 4.14 19.55 7.24
N SER A 117 3.93 20.64 7.99
CA SER A 117 4.63 20.87 9.25
C SER A 117 4.35 19.76 10.26
N ALA A 118 3.10 19.31 10.37
CA ALA A 118 2.71 18.24 11.29
C ALA A 118 3.34 16.89 10.91
N ILE A 119 3.19 16.46 9.65
CA ILE A 119 3.69 15.15 9.21
C ILE A 119 5.22 15.10 9.20
N GLN A 120 5.91 16.19 8.83
CA GLN A 120 7.36 16.27 8.88
C GLN A 120 7.88 16.17 10.33
N THR A 121 7.25 16.90 11.25
CA THR A 121 7.60 16.82 12.69
C THR A 121 7.37 15.41 13.21
N PHE A 122 6.23 14.80 12.87
CA PHE A 122 5.91 13.44 13.25
C PHE A 122 6.93 12.43 12.72
N ILE A 123 7.24 12.45 11.42
CA ILE A 123 8.14 11.47 10.78
C ILE A 123 9.57 11.58 11.30
N ALA A 124 10.02 12.75 11.76
CA ALA A 124 11.35 12.92 12.34
C ALA A 124 11.61 11.94 13.49
N ASP A 125 10.60 11.61 14.30
CA ASP A 125 10.68 10.66 15.42
C ASP A 125 10.74 9.18 14.96
N TYR A 126 10.44 8.90 13.69
CA TYR A 126 10.34 7.55 13.13
C TYR A 126 11.42 7.23 12.07
N LEU A 127 12.36 8.15 11.83
CA LEU A 127 13.37 8.02 10.77
C LEU A 127 14.16 6.70 10.84
N ASP A 128 14.52 6.24 12.04
CA ASP A 128 15.26 5.00 12.24
C ASP A 128 14.47 3.75 11.83
N ASN A 129 13.14 3.83 11.78
CA ASN A 129 12.26 2.75 11.35
C ASN A 129 11.97 2.78 9.85
N LEU A 130 12.25 3.90 9.18
CA LEU A 130 12.04 4.05 7.75
C LEU A 130 13.22 3.48 6.95
N TYR A 131 12.90 2.98 5.75
CA TYR A 131 13.86 2.90 4.67
C TYR A 131 13.81 4.20 3.88
N LEU A 132 14.92 4.93 3.87
CA LEU A 132 15.02 6.21 3.18
C LEU A 132 15.31 5.98 1.68
N PRO A 133 14.57 6.63 0.76
CA PRO A 133 14.80 6.52 -0.67
C PRO A 133 16.26 6.79 -1.05
N LYS A 134 16.84 5.91 -1.87
CA LYS A 134 18.19 6.06 -2.41
C LYS A 134 18.12 6.39 -3.90
N LEU A 135 18.99 7.31 -4.33
CA LEU A 135 19.24 7.54 -5.74
C LEU A 135 20.11 6.40 -6.31
N ASN A 136 20.00 6.17 -7.61
CA ASN A 136 20.96 5.36 -8.36
C ASN A 136 22.36 6.00 -8.35
N ASP A 137 23.34 5.29 -8.91
CA ASP A 137 24.74 5.74 -8.95
C ASP A 137 24.94 7.07 -9.68
N ASN A 138 24.05 7.43 -10.60
CA ASN A 138 24.07 8.70 -11.32
C ASN A 138 23.46 9.88 -10.53
N GLY A 139 22.79 9.59 -9.41
CA GLY A 139 22.18 10.61 -8.55
C GLY A 139 20.95 11.27 -9.14
N ASP A 140 20.29 10.66 -10.14
CA ASP A 140 19.21 11.30 -10.89
C ASP A 140 17.83 10.62 -10.72
N ILE A 141 17.80 9.36 -10.29
CA ILE A 141 16.57 8.57 -10.18
C ILE A 141 16.54 7.78 -8.87
N TYR A 142 15.43 7.86 -8.14
CA TYR A 142 15.20 7.02 -6.96
C TYR A 142 14.96 5.56 -7.35
N VAL A 143 15.67 4.63 -6.73
CA VAL A 143 15.53 3.18 -7.00
C VAL A 143 14.73 2.49 -5.92
N TRP A 144 13.94 1.49 -6.31
CA TRP A 144 13.28 0.61 -5.34
C TRP A 144 14.27 -0.43 -4.78
N PRO A 145 14.21 -0.72 -3.47
CA PRO A 145 15.18 -1.59 -2.82
C PRO A 145 14.93 -3.08 -3.06
N THR A 146 15.94 -3.87 -2.72
CA THR A 146 15.81 -5.32 -2.54
C THR A 146 15.11 -5.65 -1.22
N LEU A 147 14.54 -6.86 -1.12
CA LEU A 147 13.90 -7.34 0.11
C LEU A 147 14.86 -7.31 1.29
N GLY A 148 16.11 -7.72 1.10
CA GLY A 148 17.14 -7.73 2.15
C GLY A 148 17.43 -6.35 2.75
N GLU A 149 17.37 -5.30 1.94
CA GLU A 149 17.60 -3.92 2.41
C GLU A 149 16.47 -3.36 3.27
N VAL A 150 15.25 -3.91 3.15
CA VAL A 150 14.04 -3.35 3.79
C VAL A 150 13.47 -4.22 4.89
N ARG A 151 14.06 -5.38 5.17
CA ARG A 151 13.63 -6.23 6.29
C ARG A 151 13.60 -5.42 7.60
N GLY A 152 12.46 -5.48 8.30
CA GLY A 152 12.19 -4.75 9.53
C GLY A 152 11.94 -3.25 9.35
N LYS A 153 11.71 -2.76 8.11
CA LYS A 153 11.53 -1.33 7.82
C LYS A 153 10.15 -0.99 7.26
N ILE A 154 9.80 0.28 7.40
CA ILE A 154 8.67 0.92 6.73
C ILE A 154 9.22 1.68 5.51
N ILE A 155 8.62 1.47 4.34
CA ILE A 155 8.89 2.27 3.15
C ILE A 155 7.72 3.23 2.96
N ALA A 156 7.99 4.53 2.99
CA ALA A 156 6.95 5.54 2.83
C ALA A 156 6.84 6.05 1.38
N ILE A 157 5.62 6.28 0.93
CA ILE A 157 5.28 6.95 -0.32
C ILE A 157 4.36 8.13 0.01
N GLU A 158 4.83 9.35 -0.18
CA GLU A 158 4.07 10.56 0.15
C GLU A 158 3.28 11.07 -1.05
N CYS A 159 1.99 11.35 -0.83
CA CYS A 159 1.03 11.67 -1.88
C CYS A 159 0.92 13.16 -2.23
N ALA A 160 1.46 14.09 -1.44
CA ALA A 160 1.48 15.48 -1.86
C ALA A 160 2.27 15.68 -3.18
N ALA A 161 1.84 16.62 -4.02
CA ALA A 161 2.60 16.97 -5.21
C ALA A 161 4.02 17.45 -4.83
N PRO A 162 5.08 17.09 -5.58
CA PRO A 162 6.47 17.38 -5.19
C PRO A 162 6.76 18.86 -4.91
N ILE A 163 6.01 19.78 -5.53
CA ILE A 163 6.11 21.22 -5.29
C ILE A 163 5.91 21.61 -3.82
N TRP A 164 5.13 20.84 -3.05
CA TRP A 164 4.90 21.07 -1.63
C TRP A 164 6.07 20.59 -0.75
N GLN A 165 6.96 19.75 -1.30
CA GLN A 165 8.15 19.24 -0.62
C GLN A 165 7.84 18.54 0.72
N VAL A 166 6.68 17.87 0.81
CA VAL A 166 6.26 17.19 2.05
C VAL A 166 7.18 16.00 2.36
N SER A 167 7.67 15.32 1.33
CA SER A 167 8.60 14.17 1.39
C SER A 167 10.04 14.50 1.80
N LEU A 168 10.35 15.78 2.10
CA LEU A 168 11.69 16.23 2.51
C LEU A 168 11.73 16.59 4.00
N LEU A 169 12.90 16.44 4.63
CA LEU A 169 13.25 16.92 5.97
C LEU A 169 14.64 17.57 5.88
N GLY A 170 14.66 18.88 5.59
CA GLY A 170 15.89 19.54 5.15
C GLY A 170 16.36 18.92 3.83
N ASP A 171 17.61 18.46 3.79
CA ASP A 171 18.20 17.78 2.62
C ASP A 171 17.88 16.28 2.56
N LEU A 172 17.20 15.73 3.59
CA LEU A 172 16.86 14.31 3.66
C LEU A 172 15.52 14.04 2.95
N THR A 173 15.48 13.08 2.04
CA THR A 173 14.22 12.54 1.51
C THR A 173 13.74 11.39 2.39
N TRP A 174 12.58 11.51 3.04
CA TRP A 174 12.05 10.48 3.94
C TRP A 174 11.03 9.54 3.28
N ALA A 175 10.47 9.94 2.13
CA ALA A 175 9.50 9.14 1.37
C ALA A 175 9.71 9.27 -0.15
N TYR A 176 9.36 8.23 -0.88
CA TYR A 176 9.20 8.34 -2.33
C TYR A 176 8.02 9.26 -2.64
N ASN A 177 8.10 10.06 -3.70
CA ASN A 177 6.92 10.80 -4.16
C ASN A 177 5.94 9.82 -4.85
N TRP A 178 4.66 9.97 -4.58
CA TRP A 178 3.58 9.28 -5.31
C TRP A 178 3.42 9.86 -6.72
N HIS A 179 3.31 11.18 -6.80
CA HIS A 179 3.17 11.91 -8.05
C HIS A 179 4.53 12.18 -8.69
N GLU A 180 4.55 12.25 -10.03
CA GLU A 180 5.75 12.54 -10.83
C GLU A 180 6.91 11.53 -10.60
N ASN A 181 6.58 10.33 -10.13
CA ASN A 181 7.54 9.25 -9.96
C ASN A 181 7.46 8.26 -11.12
N ASN A 182 8.42 8.34 -12.04
CA ASN A 182 8.47 7.50 -13.24
C ASN A 182 8.67 5.99 -12.95
N ASN A 183 9.04 5.66 -11.71
CA ASN A 183 9.21 4.28 -11.23
C ASN A 183 7.96 3.74 -10.54
N ILE A 184 6.83 4.45 -10.60
CA ILE A 184 5.50 3.93 -10.24
C ILE A 184 4.67 3.73 -11.51
N VAL A 185 3.96 2.60 -11.59
CA VAL A 185 2.90 2.38 -12.57
C VAL A 185 1.60 2.27 -11.78
N LEU A 186 0.66 3.16 -12.02
CA LEU A 186 -0.55 3.29 -11.24
C LEU A 186 -1.78 3.03 -12.10
N GLN A 187 -2.66 2.14 -11.62
CA GLN A 187 -4.06 2.09 -12.00
C GLN A 187 -4.89 2.53 -10.80
N ASP A 188 -5.74 3.54 -11.01
CA ASP A 188 -6.61 4.11 -9.98
C ASP A 188 -7.91 4.65 -10.60
N ASN A 189 -8.54 3.86 -11.49
CA ASN A 189 -9.87 4.18 -12.01
C ASN A 189 -10.91 3.87 -10.93
N TRP A 190 -11.15 4.84 -10.05
CA TRP A 190 -11.99 4.65 -8.85
C TRP A 190 -13.38 5.28 -8.97
N ASN A 191 -13.57 6.27 -9.85
CA ASN A 191 -14.74 7.14 -9.85
C ASN A 191 -15.86 6.65 -10.78
N GLY A 192 -16.62 5.67 -10.29
CA GLY A 192 -17.79 5.11 -10.95
C GLY A 192 -17.54 4.37 -12.25
N PRO A 193 -16.46 3.57 -12.40
CA PRO A 193 -16.24 2.78 -13.61
C PRO A 193 -17.32 1.70 -13.77
N GLU A 194 -17.62 1.32 -15.01
CA GLU A 194 -18.36 0.07 -15.24
C GLU A 194 -17.48 -1.13 -14.83
N ILE A 195 -18.11 -2.23 -14.40
CA ILE A 195 -17.38 -3.41 -13.91
C ILE A 195 -16.42 -3.95 -14.97
N GLU A 196 -16.86 -4.04 -16.22
CA GLU A 196 -16.03 -4.55 -17.32
C GLU A 196 -14.82 -3.65 -17.60
N GLU A 197 -14.99 -2.33 -17.51
CA GLU A 197 -13.90 -1.35 -17.68
C GLU A 197 -12.87 -1.50 -16.54
N LYS A 198 -13.35 -1.55 -15.29
CA LYS A 198 -12.48 -1.73 -14.13
C LYS A 198 -11.71 -3.04 -14.20
N ILE A 199 -12.33 -4.13 -14.68
CA ILE A 199 -11.65 -5.42 -14.90
C ILE A 199 -10.56 -5.29 -15.97
N GLN A 200 -10.83 -4.59 -17.08
CA GLN A 200 -9.83 -4.36 -18.13
C GLN A 200 -8.63 -3.58 -17.61
N ASP A 201 -8.86 -2.55 -16.82
CA ASP A 201 -7.79 -1.75 -16.20
C ASP A 201 -6.96 -2.59 -15.22
N ILE A 202 -7.62 -3.40 -14.38
CA ILE A 202 -6.95 -4.32 -13.45
C ILE A 202 -6.09 -5.32 -14.24
N ASP A 203 -6.66 -5.92 -15.29
CA ASP A 203 -5.99 -6.92 -16.13
C ASP A 203 -4.79 -6.35 -16.88
N ALA A 204 -4.84 -5.08 -17.28
CA ALA A 204 -3.74 -4.41 -17.95
C ALA A 204 -2.46 -4.41 -17.11
N LEU A 205 -2.57 -4.35 -15.77
CA LEU A 205 -1.43 -4.41 -14.85
C LEU A 205 -1.11 -5.82 -14.33
N LEU A 206 -1.80 -6.86 -14.82
CA LEU A 206 -1.47 -8.27 -14.52
C LEU A 206 -0.39 -8.84 -15.47
N LEU A 207 0.11 -8.06 -16.43
CA LEU A 207 1.14 -8.50 -17.37
C LEU A 207 2.43 -8.91 -16.63
N PRO A 208 3.11 -9.98 -17.07
CA PRO A 208 4.32 -10.45 -16.41
C PRO A 208 5.51 -9.53 -16.68
N MET A 209 6.55 -9.68 -15.86
CA MET A 209 7.88 -9.22 -16.22
C MET A 209 8.30 -9.76 -17.60
N PRO A 210 8.99 -8.97 -18.44
CA PRO A 210 9.69 -7.72 -18.12
C PRO A 210 8.88 -6.43 -18.30
N HIS A 211 7.56 -6.49 -18.50
CA HIS A 211 6.76 -5.31 -18.88
C HIS A 211 6.88 -4.13 -17.90
N TYR A 212 7.10 -4.39 -16.60
CA TYR A 212 7.22 -3.37 -15.56
C TYR A 212 8.56 -3.42 -14.81
N SER A 213 9.64 -3.82 -15.49
CA SER A 213 10.94 -3.97 -14.84
C SER A 213 11.37 -2.72 -14.09
N HIS A 214 11.80 -2.91 -12.84
CA HIS A 214 12.23 -1.86 -11.90
C HIS A 214 11.15 -0.86 -11.47
N LYS A 215 9.87 -1.08 -11.81
CA LYS A 215 8.76 -0.20 -11.40
C LYS A 215 7.89 -0.85 -10.35
N LEU A 216 7.45 -0.05 -9.36
CA LEU A 216 6.42 -0.45 -8.42
C LEU A 216 5.06 -0.31 -9.09
N VAL A 217 4.42 -1.44 -9.38
CA VAL A 217 3.06 -1.49 -9.92
C VAL A 217 2.08 -1.38 -8.76
N LEU A 218 1.15 -0.43 -8.83
CA LEU A 218 0.09 -0.18 -7.86
C LEU A 218 -1.25 -0.32 -8.58
N ASN A 219 -1.97 -1.39 -8.29
CA ASN A 219 -3.21 -1.76 -8.98
C ASN A 219 -4.39 -1.67 -8.01
N HIS A 220 -5.19 -0.61 -8.11
CA HIS A 220 -6.37 -0.43 -7.27
C HIS A 220 -7.51 -1.30 -7.77
N ILE A 221 -7.91 -2.24 -6.93
CA ILE A 221 -9.12 -3.04 -7.16
C ILE A 221 -10.34 -2.26 -6.67
N SER A 222 -10.13 -1.41 -5.67
CA SER A 222 -11.13 -0.49 -5.10
C SER A 222 -11.75 0.45 -6.15
N ALA A 223 -13.01 0.78 -5.94
CA ALA A 223 -13.77 1.78 -6.68
C ALA A 223 -15.01 2.17 -5.87
N THR A 224 -15.63 3.29 -6.21
CA THR A 224 -16.88 3.78 -5.61
C THR A 224 -17.67 4.60 -6.63
N ASN A 225 -18.78 5.22 -6.25
CA ASN A 225 -19.65 6.01 -7.12
C ASN A 225 -20.26 5.18 -8.27
N GLY A 226 -20.72 5.85 -9.33
CA GLY A 226 -21.34 5.20 -10.48
C GLY A 226 -22.64 4.48 -10.12
N LYS A 227 -22.96 3.42 -10.88
CA LYS A 227 -24.20 2.64 -10.71
C LYS A 227 -24.24 1.84 -9.40
N LEU A 228 -23.08 1.39 -8.91
CA LEU A 228 -22.96 0.59 -7.69
C LEU A 228 -22.95 1.46 -6.42
N GLY A 229 -22.48 2.71 -6.51
CA GLY A 229 -22.70 3.74 -5.52
C GLY A 229 -21.78 3.70 -4.30
N ASP A 230 -21.39 2.53 -3.81
CA ASP A 230 -20.49 2.39 -2.65
C ASP A 230 -19.35 1.36 -2.84
N PRO A 231 -18.28 1.43 -2.03
CA PRO A 231 -17.11 0.55 -2.17
C PRO A 231 -17.40 -0.94 -1.98
N ARG A 232 -18.41 -1.29 -1.17
CA ARG A 232 -18.70 -2.68 -0.82
C ARG A 232 -19.26 -3.43 -2.02
N GLU A 233 -20.16 -2.79 -2.76
CA GLU A 233 -20.76 -3.36 -3.98
C GLU A 233 -19.69 -3.67 -5.05
N TYR A 234 -18.70 -2.79 -5.23
CA TYR A 234 -17.56 -3.07 -6.12
C TYR A 234 -16.72 -4.23 -5.61
N ALA A 235 -16.37 -4.26 -4.32
CA ALA A 235 -15.53 -5.30 -3.72
C ALA A 235 -16.18 -6.69 -3.82
N ASP A 236 -17.49 -6.80 -3.56
CA ASP A 236 -18.24 -8.06 -3.62
C ASP A 236 -18.25 -8.68 -5.03
N ILE A 237 -18.05 -7.88 -6.08
CA ILE A 237 -17.96 -8.32 -7.48
C ILE A 237 -16.50 -8.55 -7.91
N LEU A 238 -15.62 -7.57 -7.70
CA LEU A 238 -14.26 -7.56 -8.24
C LEU A 238 -13.33 -8.52 -7.50
N ASN A 239 -13.45 -8.63 -6.16
CA ASN A 239 -12.56 -9.47 -5.36
C ASN A 239 -12.67 -10.96 -5.75
N PRO A 240 -13.87 -11.57 -5.87
CA PRO A 240 -13.98 -12.95 -6.31
C PRO A 240 -13.45 -13.20 -7.73
N ILE A 241 -13.68 -12.26 -8.65
CA ILE A 241 -13.17 -12.35 -10.04
C ILE A 241 -11.64 -12.37 -10.03
N LEU A 242 -11.02 -11.43 -9.33
CA LEU A 242 -9.57 -11.37 -9.23
C LEU A 242 -9.00 -12.57 -8.47
N ALA A 243 -9.66 -13.04 -7.41
CA ALA A 243 -9.27 -14.24 -6.68
C ALA A 243 -9.16 -15.48 -7.59
N ASN A 244 -10.08 -15.63 -8.53
CA ASN A 244 -10.05 -16.72 -9.52
C ASN A 244 -8.86 -16.55 -10.49
N LYS A 245 -8.61 -15.32 -10.97
CA LYS A 245 -7.45 -15.02 -11.82
C LYS A 245 -6.12 -15.30 -11.11
N LEU A 246 -5.98 -14.87 -9.86
CA LEU A 246 -4.76 -15.08 -9.04
C LEU A 246 -4.45 -16.56 -8.83
N THR A 247 -5.48 -17.41 -8.73
CA THR A 247 -5.30 -18.88 -8.62
C THR A 247 -4.64 -19.46 -9.87
N MET A 248 -4.88 -18.88 -11.05
CA MET A 248 -4.25 -19.27 -12.30
C MET A 248 -2.83 -18.69 -12.48
N LEU A 249 -2.47 -17.70 -11.66
CA LEU A 249 -1.19 -16.98 -11.70
C LEU A 249 -0.24 -17.38 -10.56
N GLN A 250 -0.48 -18.53 -9.93
CA GLN A 250 0.38 -19.02 -8.86
C GLN A 250 1.83 -19.17 -9.36
N GLN A 251 2.78 -18.74 -8.54
CA GLN A 251 4.23 -18.80 -8.83
C GLN A 251 4.66 -18.04 -10.10
N SER A 252 3.94 -16.97 -10.50
CA SER A 252 4.31 -16.08 -11.60
C SER A 252 4.71 -14.68 -11.09
N ALA A 253 5.79 -14.60 -10.31
CA ALA A 253 6.24 -13.38 -9.61
C ALA A 253 6.18 -12.07 -10.45
N GLY A 254 6.12 -10.92 -9.77
CA GLY A 254 6.30 -9.60 -10.39
C GLY A 254 5.02 -8.89 -10.84
N LYS A 255 4.01 -8.81 -9.97
CA LYS A 255 2.72 -8.12 -10.26
C LYS A 255 2.45 -6.87 -9.39
N GLY A 256 3.38 -6.51 -8.50
CA GLY A 256 3.28 -5.35 -7.64
C GLY A 256 2.21 -5.48 -6.56
N VAL A 257 1.65 -4.33 -6.17
CA VAL A 257 0.67 -4.22 -5.09
C VAL A 257 -0.74 -4.31 -5.65
N PHE A 258 -1.55 -5.16 -5.02
CA PHE A 258 -2.99 -5.25 -5.24
C PHE A 258 -3.71 -4.55 -4.10
N ILE A 259 -4.38 -3.44 -4.38
CA ILE A 259 -4.94 -2.55 -3.35
C ILE A 259 -6.45 -2.76 -3.30
N TYR A 260 -6.92 -3.44 -2.26
CA TYR A 260 -8.29 -3.92 -2.13
C TYR A 260 -9.13 -3.08 -1.17
N ASP A 261 -10.44 -3.04 -1.43
CA ASP A 261 -11.45 -2.85 -0.40
C ASP A 261 -11.91 -4.21 0.14
N PHE A 262 -12.16 -4.30 1.44
CA PHE A 262 -12.70 -5.47 2.15
C PHE A 262 -11.94 -6.77 1.90
N ILE A 263 -10.61 -6.72 1.87
CA ILE A 263 -9.78 -7.93 1.76
C ILE A 263 -10.06 -8.90 2.90
N ASP A 264 -10.16 -10.19 2.57
CA ASP A 264 -10.21 -11.28 3.55
C ASP A 264 -8.93 -12.13 3.50
N LYS A 265 -8.86 -13.10 4.41
CA LYS A 265 -7.72 -14.01 4.51
C LYS A 265 -7.49 -14.82 3.23
N ASP A 266 -8.55 -15.26 2.56
CA ASP A 266 -8.44 -16.14 1.40
C ASP A 266 -7.93 -15.35 0.17
N LEU A 267 -8.39 -14.12 -0.02
CA LEU A 267 -7.90 -13.22 -1.05
C LEU A 267 -6.43 -12.86 -0.81
N ALA A 268 -6.05 -12.53 0.43
CA ALA A 268 -4.66 -12.28 0.78
C ALA A 268 -3.76 -13.48 0.48
N ILE A 269 -4.20 -14.71 0.83
CA ILE A 269 -3.48 -15.95 0.50
C ILE A 269 -3.29 -16.09 -1.02
N LYS A 270 -4.34 -15.86 -1.81
CA LYS A 270 -4.27 -15.98 -3.27
C LYS A 270 -3.29 -14.99 -3.88
N THR A 271 -3.26 -13.74 -3.39
CA THR A 271 -2.26 -12.74 -3.80
C THR A 271 -0.85 -13.16 -3.40
N ILE A 272 -0.66 -13.66 -2.19
CA ILE A 272 0.66 -14.10 -1.70
C ILE A 272 1.16 -15.30 -2.53
N GLN A 273 0.29 -16.22 -2.91
CA GLN A 273 0.64 -17.44 -3.66
C GLN A 273 1.07 -17.20 -5.12
N THR A 274 0.89 -15.99 -5.66
CA THR A 274 1.46 -15.65 -6.98
C THR A 274 2.98 -15.42 -6.93
N ASN A 275 3.55 -15.19 -5.74
CA ASN A 275 4.98 -15.09 -5.57
C ASN A 275 5.68 -16.44 -5.81
N VAL A 276 6.92 -16.39 -6.30
CA VAL A 276 7.83 -17.54 -6.31
C VAL A 276 8.54 -17.59 -4.96
N PHE A 277 8.40 -18.70 -4.24
CA PHE A 277 9.00 -18.90 -2.94
C PHE A 277 10.27 -19.73 -3.06
N ASP A 278 11.33 -19.30 -2.38
CA ASP A 278 12.60 -19.99 -2.31
C ASP A 278 12.55 -20.94 -1.10
N TYR A 279 11.82 -22.05 -1.23
CA TYR A 279 11.81 -23.08 -0.19
C TYR A 279 13.18 -23.76 -0.16
N CYS A 280 13.96 -23.49 0.89
CA CYS A 280 15.04 -24.39 1.33
C CYS A 280 14.45 -25.56 2.13
#